data_AF-A0A010JZG2-F1
#
_entry.id   AF-A0A010JZG2-F1
#
_cell.length_a   1.000
_cell.length_b   1.000
_cell.length_c   1.000
_cell.angle_alpha   90.00
_cell.angle_beta   90.00
_cell.angle_gamma   90.00
#
_symmetry.space_group_name_H-M   'P 1'
#
loop_
_entity.id
_entity.type
_entity.pdbx_description
1 polymer ?
#
loop_
_entity_poly.entity_id
_entity_poly.type
_entity_poly.pdbx_seq_one_letter_code
_entity_poly.pdbx_strand_id
1 'polypeptide(L)'
;MLDTRYQIFISTSGRDMQPERMVLSQTLVGMGFFAWGLEHRTPLTTTLARRQIDECDYVILLLGSQYGEQSISGVSYLSLEYEYALSQAKPIIVFMHEQPESREIHLQETHPQLKDKFLAFRKKLLLDVNHIFYFKTPRELELAVRLNMPLMVEQHMGQGWVPAHQAHHLEDEIKLLKSKILQLEQQLTESSAQVNEVAPQDVFAFEYQIQAFQDGNFKELKRQRQMTWSQLLSILAKQFETATPEENFGTCLNEYLNQVGLEDARQELPRAHAVACAQINHKALFRIKKQMQSQGWIVPTQTEQSYSLWKVTAKAQKLLLSYKWSHRGIRLKA
;
A
#
# COMPACT_ATOMS: atom_id res chain seq x y z
N MET A 1 -12.02 -13.50 4.94
CA MET A 1 -10.60 -13.89 4.99
C MET A 1 -10.41 -14.97 3.96
N LEU A 2 -9.44 -14.82 3.06
CA LEU A 2 -9.05 -15.89 2.13
C LEU A 2 -8.39 -17.00 2.96
N ASP A 3 -8.63 -18.27 2.61
CA ASP A 3 -8.01 -19.42 3.26
C ASP A 3 -6.57 -19.57 2.70
N THR A 4 -5.66 -18.74 3.20
CA THR A 4 -4.26 -18.68 2.77
C THR A 4 -3.44 -19.76 3.48
N ARG A 5 -2.72 -20.57 2.70
CA ARG A 5 -1.78 -21.58 3.22
C ARG A 5 -0.36 -21.16 2.92
N TYR A 6 0.58 -21.42 3.83
CA TYR A 6 1.98 -21.04 3.61
C TYR A 6 2.85 -22.22 3.22
N GLN A 7 3.85 -21.96 2.38
CA GLN A 7 4.84 -22.94 1.95
C GLN A 7 6.11 -22.83 2.78
N ILE A 8 6.61 -23.96 3.25
CA ILE A 8 7.75 -24.07 4.15
C ILE A 8 8.79 -24.98 3.53
N PHE A 9 9.99 -24.44 3.32
CA PHE A 9 11.15 -25.22 2.92
C PHE A 9 11.90 -25.73 4.16
N ILE A 10 12.08 -27.05 4.26
CA ILE A 10 12.79 -27.71 5.36
C ILE A 10 14.18 -28.14 4.88
N SER A 11 15.20 -27.61 5.52
CA SER A 11 16.58 -28.05 5.43
C SER A 11 16.98 -28.81 6.69
N THR A 12 17.81 -29.84 6.55
CA THR A 12 18.23 -30.72 7.66
C THR A 12 19.72 -30.99 7.59
N SER A 13 20.35 -31.23 8.74
CA SER A 13 21.79 -31.58 8.81
C SER A 13 22.16 -32.90 8.15
N GLY A 14 21.19 -33.75 7.79
CA GLY A 14 21.47 -35.00 7.09
C GLY A 14 20.51 -36.12 7.45
N ARG A 15 20.97 -37.35 7.22
CA ARG A 15 20.21 -38.59 7.49
C ARG A 15 20.06 -38.89 8.99
N ASP A 16 20.85 -38.22 9.83
CA ASP A 16 20.75 -38.32 11.29
C ASP A 16 19.43 -37.76 11.85
N MET A 17 18.68 -37.01 11.04
CA MET A 17 17.47 -36.30 11.45
C MET A 17 16.18 -36.89 10.86
N GLN A 18 16.20 -38.13 10.39
CA GLN A 18 15.04 -38.75 9.73
C GLN A 18 13.79 -38.80 10.62
N PRO A 19 13.86 -39.26 11.89
CA PRO A 19 12.70 -39.26 12.79
C PRO A 19 12.16 -37.85 13.04
N GLU A 20 13.05 -36.90 13.32
CA GLU A 20 12.70 -35.51 13.63
C GLU A 20 12.09 -34.80 12.42
N ARG A 21 12.64 -35.03 11.22
CA ARG A 21 12.10 -34.50 9.96
C ARG A 21 10.69 -35.01 9.71
N MET A 22 10.42 -36.30 9.97
CA MET A 22 9.09 -36.87 9.80
C MET A 22 8.08 -36.19 10.73
N VAL A 23 8.43 -36.06 12.01
CA VAL A 23 7.59 -35.37 13.00
C VAL A 23 7.36 -33.91 12.63
N LEU A 24 8.40 -33.19 12.24
CA LEU A 24 8.32 -31.81 11.78
C LEU A 24 7.36 -31.67 10.59
N SER A 25 7.55 -32.50 9.55
CA SER A 25 6.74 -32.46 8.33
C SER A 25 5.27 -32.77 8.62
N GLN A 26 4.99 -33.82 9.38
CA GLN A 26 3.63 -34.20 9.76
C GLN A 26 2.95 -33.13 10.61
N THR A 27 3.68 -32.51 11.54
CA THR A 27 3.17 -31.45 12.39
C THR A 27 2.77 -30.24 11.56
N LEU A 28 3.65 -29.79 10.65
CA LEU A 28 3.40 -28.65 9.77
C LEU A 28 2.22 -28.89 8.83
N VAL A 29 2.14 -30.07 8.22
CA VAL A 29 0.99 -30.45 7.37
C VAL A 29 -0.30 -30.50 8.18
N GLY A 30 -0.26 -31.05 9.40
CA GLY A 30 -1.40 -31.08 10.32
C GLY A 30 -1.86 -29.69 10.78
N MET A 31 -0.98 -28.68 10.71
CA MET A 31 -1.31 -27.27 10.96
C MET A 31 -1.80 -26.53 9.70
N GLY A 32 -1.83 -27.19 8.53
CA GLY A 32 -2.31 -26.61 7.27
C GLY A 32 -1.22 -25.97 6.39
N PHE A 33 0.07 -26.15 6.73
CA PHE A 33 1.19 -25.68 5.91
C PHE A 33 1.56 -26.68 4.81
N PHE A 34 2.12 -26.16 3.71
CA PHE A 34 2.80 -26.98 2.72
C PHE A 34 4.26 -27.14 3.12
N ALA A 35 4.58 -28.27 3.75
CA ALA A 35 5.95 -28.61 4.12
C ALA A 35 6.65 -29.39 3.01
N TRP A 36 7.83 -28.93 2.59
CA TRP A 36 8.65 -29.61 1.59
C TRP A 36 10.13 -29.55 1.98
N GLY A 37 10.88 -30.62 1.71
CA GLY A 37 12.32 -30.65 1.96
C GLY A 37 13.00 -31.82 1.24
N LEU A 38 14.29 -31.64 0.93
CA LEU A 38 15.09 -32.65 0.24
C LEU A 38 15.65 -33.67 1.23
N GLU A 39 15.49 -34.95 0.90
CA GLU A 39 16.05 -36.06 1.67
C GLU A 39 17.49 -36.39 1.33
N HIS A 40 17.85 -36.23 0.05
CA HIS A 40 19.18 -36.48 -0.46
C HIS A 40 19.66 -35.26 -1.23
N ARG A 41 20.90 -34.84 -0.95
CA ARG A 41 21.49 -33.64 -1.53
C ARG A 41 22.62 -34.01 -2.47
N THR A 42 22.51 -33.48 -3.67
CA THR A 42 23.45 -33.67 -4.76
C THR A 42 23.63 -32.34 -5.49
N PRO A 43 24.66 -32.20 -6.34
CA PRO A 43 24.79 -31.01 -7.17
C PRO A 43 23.55 -30.72 -8.02
N LEU A 44 22.85 -31.77 -8.49
CA LEU A 44 21.62 -31.64 -9.26
C LEU A 44 20.46 -31.11 -8.41
N THR A 45 20.27 -31.63 -7.20
CA THR A 45 19.17 -31.21 -6.32
C THR A 45 19.37 -29.83 -5.70
N THR A 46 20.59 -29.28 -5.76
CA THR A 46 20.88 -27.92 -5.28
C THR A 46 20.09 -26.85 -6.05
N THR A 47 19.92 -27.03 -7.36
CA THR A 47 19.14 -26.09 -8.17
C THR A 47 17.65 -26.16 -7.85
N LEU A 48 17.15 -27.37 -7.55
CA LEU A 48 15.78 -27.58 -7.09
C LEU A 48 15.55 -26.96 -5.71
N ALA A 49 16.49 -27.14 -4.77
CA ALA A 49 16.43 -26.53 -3.45
C ALA A 49 16.29 -25.01 -3.54
N ARG A 50 17.11 -24.36 -4.38
CA ARG A 50 17.07 -22.90 -4.57
C ARG A 50 15.73 -22.42 -5.08
N ARG A 51 15.18 -23.06 -6.12
CA ARG A 51 13.83 -22.73 -6.64
C ARG A 51 12.76 -22.84 -5.56
N GLN A 52 12.82 -23.89 -4.76
CA GLN A 52 11.86 -24.09 -3.67
C GLN A 52 12.05 -23.09 -2.53
N ILE A 53 13.28 -22.63 -2.27
CA ILE A 53 13.53 -21.51 -1.35
C ILE A 53 12.94 -20.21 -1.92
N ASP A 54 13.08 -19.95 -3.22
CA ASP A 54 12.53 -18.75 -3.86
C ASP A 54 11.00 -18.70 -3.74
N GLU A 55 10.33 -19.85 -3.84
CA GLU A 55 8.86 -19.98 -3.78
C GLU A 55 8.30 -20.08 -2.36
N CYS A 56 9.09 -20.47 -1.36
CA CYS A 56 8.59 -20.65 0.00
C CYS A 56 8.36 -19.33 0.76
N ASP A 57 7.46 -19.37 1.73
CA ASP A 57 7.22 -18.26 2.67
C ASP A 57 8.20 -18.28 3.84
N TYR A 58 8.58 -19.48 4.30
CA TYR A 58 9.48 -19.67 5.45
C TYR A 58 10.51 -20.76 5.17
N VAL A 59 11.71 -20.58 5.70
CA VAL A 59 12.76 -21.60 5.70
C VAL A 59 12.96 -22.12 7.12
N ILE A 60 12.81 -23.43 7.29
CA ILE A 60 13.13 -24.11 8.54
C ILE A 60 14.47 -24.84 8.38
N LEU A 61 15.40 -24.57 9.28
CA LEU A 61 16.62 -25.36 9.43
C LEU A 61 16.48 -26.28 10.64
N LEU A 62 16.65 -27.58 10.42
CA LEU A 62 16.64 -28.60 11.47
C LEU A 62 18.07 -29.13 11.69
N LEU A 63 18.67 -28.75 12.81
CA LEU A 63 20.05 -29.12 13.15
C LEU A 63 20.10 -30.23 14.19
N GLY A 64 20.75 -31.33 13.80
CA GLY A 64 21.07 -32.47 14.65
C GLY A 64 22.48 -32.42 15.20
N SER A 65 23.31 -33.38 14.78
CA SER A 65 24.66 -33.57 15.35
C SER A 65 25.74 -33.88 14.31
N GLN A 66 25.39 -33.82 13.03
CA GLN A 66 26.30 -34.02 11.91
C GLN A 66 26.43 -32.73 11.08
N TYR A 67 27.56 -32.58 10.38
CA TYR A 67 27.74 -31.46 9.46
C TYR A 67 26.88 -31.63 8.19
N GLY A 68 26.67 -32.89 7.79
CA GLY A 68 25.84 -33.27 6.66
C GLY A 68 26.59 -33.48 5.36
N GLU A 69 25.81 -33.78 4.31
CA GLU A 69 26.31 -33.99 2.96
C GLU A 69 26.98 -32.70 2.45
N GLN A 70 28.20 -32.86 1.94
CA GLN A 70 29.03 -31.75 1.46
C GLN A 70 28.92 -31.59 -0.05
N SER A 71 28.99 -30.34 -0.49
CA SER A 71 29.19 -30.03 -1.90
C SER A 71 30.63 -30.34 -2.33
N ILE A 72 30.89 -30.22 -3.64
CA ILE A 72 32.23 -30.29 -4.22
C ILE A 72 33.23 -29.29 -3.61
N SER A 73 32.76 -28.20 -2.98
CA SER A 73 33.61 -27.23 -2.30
C SER A 73 33.87 -27.56 -0.83
N GLY A 74 33.32 -28.68 -0.32
CA GLY A 74 33.48 -29.10 1.08
C GLY A 74 32.64 -28.30 2.08
N VAL A 75 31.67 -27.53 1.60
CA VAL A 75 30.66 -26.82 2.41
C VAL A 75 29.40 -27.67 2.49
N SER A 76 28.76 -27.74 3.67
CA SER A 76 27.50 -28.47 3.84
C SER A 76 26.42 -27.84 3.00
N TYR A 77 25.60 -28.66 2.34
CA TYR A 77 24.46 -28.14 1.60
C TYR A 77 23.47 -27.39 2.48
N LEU A 78 23.31 -27.77 3.76
CA LEU A 78 22.46 -27.01 4.69
C LEU A 78 23.02 -25.60 4.90
N SER A 79 24.35 -25.45 5.02
CA SER A 79 24.98 -24.13 5.10
C SER A 79 24.76 -23.34 3.81
N LEU A 80 24.88 -23.98 2.63
CA LEU A 80 24.60 -23.32 1.35
C LEU A 80 23.14 -22.88 1.20
N GLU A 81 22.20 -23.70 1.66
CA GLU A 81 20.76 -23.40 1.68
C GLU A 81 20.46 -22.24 2.63
N TYR A 82 21.11 -22.18 3.79
CA TYR A 82 21.03 -21.05 4.72
C TYR A 82 21.53 -19.74 4.11
N GLU A 83 22.75 -19.71 3.55
CA GLU A 83 23.28 -18.51 2.89
C GLU A 83 22.36 -18.04 1.76
N TYR A 84 21.80 -18.99 0.99
CA TYR A 84 20.89 -18.68 -0.08
C TYR A 84 19.58 -18.07 0.44
N ALA A 85 18.96 -18.67 1.47
CA ALA A 85 17.75 -18.15 2.09
C ALA A 85 17.95 -16.74 2.66
N LEU A 86 19.10 -16.47 3.29
CA LEU A 86 19.49 -15.13 3.73
C LEU A 86 19.56 -14.15 2.56
N SER A 87 20.19 -14.55 1.44
CA SER A 87 20.31 -13.69 0.25
C SER A 87 18.96 -13.33 -0.38
N GLN A 88 17.96 -14.21 -0.20
CA GLN A 88 16.57 -14.01 -0.67
C GLN A 88 15.69 -13.33 0.39
N ALA A 89 16.27 -12.89 1.52
CA ALA A 89 15.58 -12.29 2.65
C ALA A 89 14.38 -13.12 3.16
N LYS A 90 14.50 -14.46 3.11
CA LYS A 90 13.46 -15.36 3.61
C LYS A 90 13.49 -15.38 5.14
N PRO A 91 12.33 -15.37 5.83
CA PRO A 91 12.28 -15.65 7.26
C PRO A 91 12.84 -17.04 7.56
N ILE A 92 13.83 -17.11 8.47
CA ILE A 92 14.53 -18.35 8.82
C ILE A 92 14.22 -18.72 10.27
N ILE A 93 13.76 -19.95 10.47
CA ILE A 93 13.47 -20.53 11.77
C ILE A 93 14.42 -21.71 11.97
N VAL A 94 15.10 -21.76 13.10
CA VAL A 94 16.05 -22.82 13.40
C VAL A 94 15.53 -23.67 14.54
N PHE A 95 15.29 -24.95 14.28
CA PHE A 95 15.12 -25.95 15.32
C PHE A 95 16.45 -26.68 15.52
N MET A 96 17.01 -26.58 16.72
CA MET A 96 18.35 -27.06 17.01
C MET A 96 18.34 -28.05 18.17
N HIS A 97 18.95 -29.22 17.98
CA HIS A 97 19.10 -30.17 19.08
C HIS A 97 19.93 -29.53 20.21
N GLU A 98 19.43 -29.55 21.45
CA GLU A 98 20.03 -28.81 22.57
C GLU A 98 21.44 -29.32 22.88
N GLN A 99 21.61 -30.64 22.93
CA GLN A 99 22.88 -31.30 23.25
C GLN A 99 23.26 -32.32 22.18
N PRO A 100 23.96 -31.93 21.10
CA PRO A 100 24.35 -32.85 20.03
C PRO A 100 25.16 -34.07 20.52
N GLU A 101 26.01 -33.85 21.52
CA GLU A 101 26.91 -34.89 22.06
C GLU A 101 26.18 -35.91 22.95
N SER A 102 24.93 -35.66 23.34
CA SER A 102 24.13 -36.62 24.13
C SER A 102 23.38 -37.63 23.26
N ARG A 103 23.38 -37.45 21.93
CA ARG A 103 22.72 -38.39 21.00
C ARG A 103 23.53 -39.67 20.88
N GLU A 104 22.93 -40.71 20.33
CA GLU A 104 23.63 -41.97 20.09
C GLU A 104 24.86 -41.77 19.19
N ILE A 105 25.96 -42.49 19.48
CA ILE A 105 27.26 -42.31 18.82
C ILE A 105 27.15 -42.37 17.29
N HIS A 106 26.28 -43.23 16.75
CA HIS A 106 26.09 -43.40 15.32
C HIS A 106 25.39 -42.20 14.63
N LEU A 107 24.76 -41.30 15.40
CA LEU A 107 24.15 -40.06 14.95
C LEU A 107 25.08 -38.85 15.13
N GLN A 108 26.22 -39.02 15.79
CA GLN A 108 27.19 -37.95 16.00
C GLN A 108 28.16 -37.84 14.82
N GLU A 109 28.78 -36.67 14.66
CA GLU A 109 29.88 -36.49 13.72
C GLU A 109 31.17 -37.14 14.23
N THR A 110 31.62 -38.18 13.54
CA THR A 110 32.82 -38.93 13.92
C THR A 110 34.09 -38.34 13.32
N HIS A 111 34.00 -37.61 12.21
CA HIS A 111 35.19 -37.03 11.58
C HIS A 111 35.58 -35.70 12.25
N PRO A 112 36.80 -35.57 12.82
CA PRO A 112 37.20 -34.37 13.56
C PRO A 112 37.04 -33.07 12.77
N GLN A 113 37.45 -33.07 11.48
CA GLN A 113 37.32 -31.90 10.61
C GLN A 113 35.87 -31.49 10.36
N LEU A 114 34.96 -32.45 10.27
CA LEU A 114 33.53 -32.18 10.07
C LEU A 114 32.89 -31.72 11.38
N LYS A 115 33.32 -32.26 12.52
CA LYS A 115 32.87 -31.84 13.85
C LYS A 115 33.20 -30.36 14.08
N ASP A 116 34.41 -29.94 13.76
CA ASP A 116 34.81 -28.53 13.87
C ASP A 116 33.99 -27.62 12.95
N LYS A 117 33.74 -28.04 11.70
CA LYS A 117 32.88 -27.30 10.75
C LYS A 117 31.43 -27.20 11.25
N PHE A 118 30.88 -28.28 11.80
CA PHE A 118 29.55 -28.30 12.41
C PHE A 118 29.46 -27.34 13.60
N LEU A 119 30.43 -27.37 14.51
CA LEU A 119 30.47 -26.46 15.67
C LEU A 119 30.60 -25.00 15.24
N ALA A 120 31.42 -24.71 14.23
CA ALA A 120 31.55 -23.37 13.67
C ALA A 120 30.24 -22.88 13.05
N PHE A 121 29.56 -23.73 12.26
CA PHE A 121 28.28 -23.38 11.66
C PHE A 121 27.17 -23.22 12.70
N ARG A 122 27.10 -24.11 13.70
CA ARG A 122 26.18 -23.98 14.84
C ARG A 122 26.40 -22.66 15.58
N LYS A 123 27.65 -22.30 15.88
CA LYS A 123 27.99 -21.02 16.51
C LYS A 123 27.57 -19.83 15.65
N LYS A 124 27.74 -19.91 14.33
CA LYS A 124 27.28 -18.88 13.39
C LYS A 124 25.77 -18.67 13.50
N LEU A 125 24.97 -19.73 13.43
CA LEU A 125 23.51 -19.62 13.54
C LEU A 125 23.08 -18.97 14.86
N LEU A 126 23.73 -19.32 15.97
CA LEU A 126 23.45 -18.74 17.29
C LEU A 126 23.71 -17.23 17.37
N LEU A 127 24.58 -16.70 16.52
CA LEU A 127 24.88 -15.27 16.46
C LEU A 127 23.97 -14.54 15.47
N ASP A 128 23.67 -15.17 14.34
CA ASP A 128 23.08 -14.52 13.18
C ASP A 128 21.55 -14.69 13.09
N VAL A 129 20.96 -15.67 13.78
CA VAL A 129 19.53 -15.99 13.69
C VAL A 129 18.79 -15.64 14.97
N ASN A 130 17.67 -14.92 14.84
CA ASN A 130 16.84 -14.51 15.97
C ASN A 130 15.89 -15.61 16.47
N HIS A 131 15.35 -16.43 15.56
CA HIS A 131 14.33 -17.44 15.86
C HIS A 131 14.93 -18.83 15.97
N ILE A 132 15.51 -19.12 17.14
CA ILE A 132 16.15 -20.41 17.45
C ILE A 132 15.38 -21.11 18.57
N PHE A 133 14.96 -22.34 18.32
CA PHE A 133 14.22 -23.17 19.27
C PHE A 133 14.94 -24.49 19.51
N TYR A 134 15.09 -24.85 20.78
CA TYR A 134 15.79 -26.07 21.17
C TYR A 134 14.85 -27.24 21.39
N PHE A 135 15.34 -28.44 21.13
CA PHE A 135 14.65 -29.68 21.46
C PHE A 135 15.65 -30.78 21.86
N LYS A 136 15.21 -31.74 22.66
CA LYS A 136 15.95 -32.98 22.98
C LYS A 136 15.28 -34.22 22.42
N THR A 137 13.97 -34.17 22.22
CA THR A 137 13.18 -35.30 21.75
C THR A 137 12.27 -34.91 20.58
N PRO A 138 11.85 -35.86 19.72
CA PRO A 138 10.90 -35.57 18.65
C PRO A 138 9.58 -34.98 19.15
N ARG A 139 9.13 -35.38 20.35
CA ARG A 139 7.92 -34.82 20.99
C ARG A 139 8.11 -33.34 21.38
N GLU A 140 9.27 -32.98 21.90
CA GLU A 140 9.59 -31.57 22.18
C GLU A 140 9.68 -30.76 20.89
N LEU A 141 10.23 -31.33 19.82
CA LEU A 141 10.24 -30.69 18.51
C LEU A 141 8.82 -30.41 18.01
N GLU A 142 7.91 -31.39 18.09
CA GLU A 142 6.49 -31.18 17.74
C GLU A 142 5.88 -30.01 18.54
N LEU A 143 6.06 -30.00 19.86
CA LEU A 143 5.53 -28.94 20.72
C LEU A 143 6.14 -27.59 20.37
N ALA A 144 7.45 -27.52 20.15
CA ALA A 144 8.13 -26.30 19.75
C ALA A 144 7.60 -25.77 18.41
N VAL A 145 7.36 -26.64 17.43
CA VAL A 145 6.78 -26.25 16.14
C VAL A 145 5.37 -25.69 16.32
N ARG A 146 4.50 -26.39 17.06
CA ARG A 146 3.12 -25.97 17.29
C ARG A 146 3.01 -24.62 18.02
N LEU A 147 3.92 -24.36 18.96
CA LEU A 147 3.94 -23.11 19.72
C LEU A 147 4.49 -21.94 18.92
N ASN A 148 5.54 -22.17 18.11
CA ASN A 148 6.29 -21.07 17.51
C ASN A 148 5.87 -20.73 16.08
N MET A 149 5.39 -21.70 15.29
CA MET A 149 4.94 -21.42 13.92
C MET A 149 3.81 -20.38 13.81
N PRO A 150 2.77 -20.39 14.67
CA PRO A 150 1.74 -19.36 14.62
C PRO A 150 2.31 -17.96 14.89
N LEU A 151 3.21 -17.84 15.87
CA LEU A 151 3.90 -16.60 16.19
C LEU A 151 4.75 -16.10 15.01
N MET A 152 5.40 -17.02 14.29
CA MET A 152 6.18 -16.68 13.09
C MET A 152 5.30 -16.12 11.98
N VAL A 153 4.12 -16.70 11.76
CA VAL A 153 3.17 -16.22 10.75
C VAL A 153 2.63 -14.84 11.11
N GLU A 154 2.36 -14.58 12.39
CA GLU A 154 1.92 -13.26 12.87
C GLU A 154 3.01 -12.18 12.73
N GLN A 155 4.27 -12.52 13.02
CA GLN A 155 5.39 -11.57 12.94
C GLN A 155 5.85 -11.32 11.50
N HIS A 156 5.76 -12.34 10.64
CA HIS A 156 6.28 -12.30 9.28
C HIS A 156 5.23 -12.82 8.31
N MET A 157 4.29 -11.96 7.90
CA MET A 157 3.27 -12.35 6.94
C MET A 157 3.87 -12.64 5.56
N GLY A 158 3.95 -13.93 5.21
CA GLY A 158 4.31 -14.39 3.86
C GLY A 158 3.28 -14.01 2.81
N GLN A 159 3.60 -14.27 1.54
CA GLN A 159 2.66 -14.05 0.43
C GLN A 159 1.50 -15.05 0.50
N GLY A 160 1.81 -16.28 0.90
CA GLY A 160 0.84 -17.36 1.00
C GLY A 160 0.34 -17.85 -0.35
N TRP A 161 -0.26 -19.04 -0.32
CA TRP A 161 -0.87 -19.71 -1.44
C TRP A 161 -2.39 -19.70 -1.28
N VAL A 162 -3.09 -19.43 -2.38
CA VAL A 162 -4.55 -19.52 -2.48
C VAL A 162 -4.94 -20.47 -3.61
N PRO A 163 -6.06 -21.21 -3.46
CA PRO A 163 -6.57 -22.04 -4.55
C PRO A 163 -6.86 -21.24 -5.83
N ALA A 164 -6.58 -21.84 -6.99
CA ALA A 164 -6.78 -21.19 -8.29
C ALA A 164 -8.20 -20.64 -8.51
N HIS A 165 -9.24 -21.35 -8.04
CA HIS A 165 -10.62 -20.87 -8.17
C HIS A 165 -10.89 -19.56 -7.42
N GLN A 166 -10.21 -19.32 -6.27
CA GLN A 166 -10.32 -18.06 -5.55
C GLN A 166 -9.62 -16.93 -6.31
N ALA A 167 -8.46 -17.21 -6.90
CA ALA A 167 -7.75 -16.26 -7.75
C ALA A 167 -8.60 -15.85 -8.96
N HIS A 168 -9.21 -16.80 -9.66
CA HIS A 168 -10.08 -16.52 -10.81
C HIS A 168 -11.33 -15.71 -10.43
N HIS A 169 -11.95 -15.98 -9.28
CA HIS A 169 -13.07 -15.18 -8.80
C HIS A 169 -12.68 -13.70 -8.61
N LEU A 170 -11.50 -13.44 -8.01
CA LEU A 170 -10.98 -12.08 -7.86
C LEU A 170 -10.67 -11.43 -9.21
N GLU A 171 -10.11 -12.17 -10.17
CA GLU A 171 -9.85 -11.67 -11.52
C GLU A 171 -11.15 -11.24 -12.23
N ASP A 172 -12.21 -12.04 -12.13
CA ASP A 172 -13.49 -11.75 -12.75
C ASP A 172 -14.21 -10.57 -12.07
N GLU A 173 -14.12 -10.46 -10.74
CA GLU A 173 -14.61 -9.30 -10.00
C GLU A 173 -13.84 -8.02 -10.39
N ILE A 174 -12.52 -8.10 -10.54
CA ILE A 174 -11.70 -6.98 -11.04
C ILE A 174 -12.12 -6.56 -12.44
N LYS A 175 -12.38 -7.51 -13.35
CA LYS A 175 -12.87 -7.20 -14.71
C LYS A 175 -14.23 -6.51 -14.66
N LEU A 176 -15.15 -6.99 -13.82
CA LEU A 176 -16.48 -6.40 -13.64
C LEU A 176 -16.40 -4.98 -13.08
N LEU A 177 -15.54 -4.74 -12.09
CA LEU A 177 -15.35 -3.41 -11.51
C LEU A 177 -14.73 -2.45 -12.54
N LYS A 178 -13.74 -2.89 -13.31
CA LYS A 178 -13.13 -2.10 -14.38
C LYS A 178 -14.16 -1.71 -15.46
N SER A 179 -15.01 -2.65 -15.89
CA SER A 179 -16.05 -2.34 -16.86
C SER A 179 -17.08 -1.35 -16.32
N LYS A 180 -17.46 -1.48 -15.03
CA LYS A 180 -18.36 -0.55 -14.36
C LYS A 180 -17.77 0.85 -14.20
N ILE A 181 -16.48 0.95 -13.88
CA ILE A 181 -15.76 2.24 -13.85
C ILE A 181 -15.81 2.90 -15.22
N LEU A 182 -15.48 2.17 -16.28
CA LEU A 182 -15.54 2.69 -17.65
C LEU A 182 -16.94 3.19 -18.03
N GLN A 183 -17.99 2.43 -17.67
CA GLN A 183 -19.38 2.83 -17.91
C GLN A 183 -19.76 4.10 -17.15
N LEU A 184 -19.37 4.21 -15.87
CA LEU A 184 -19.66 5.39 -15.06
C LEU A 184 -18.89 6.62 -15.56
N GLU A 185 -17.64 6.45 -16.01
CA GLU A 185 -16.86 7.51 -16.65
C GLU A 185 -17.49 7.97 -17.96
N GLN A 186 -18.01 7.05 -18.78
CA GLN A 186 -18.77 7.38 -19.98
C GLN A 186 -20.05 8.15 -19.64
N GLN A 187 -20.84 7.69 -18.67
CA GLN A 187 -22.05 8.40 -18.22
C GLN A 187 -21.77 9.80 -17.67
N LEU A 188 -20.66 9.97 -16.94
CA LEU A 188 -20.19 11.28 -16.47
C LEU A 188 -19.75 12.19 -17.62
N THR A 189 -19.21 11.60 -18.69
CA THR A 189 -18.79 12.32 -19.89
C THR A 189 -19.99 12.75 -20.72
N GLU A 190 -20.93 11.84 -20.97
CA GLU A 190 -22.19 12.10 -21.69
C GLU A 190 -23.08 13.10 -20.95
N SER A 191 -23.22 12.99 -19.62
CA SER A 191 -23.90 14.00 -18.80
C SER A 191 -23.21 15.36 -18.84
N SER A 192 -21.90 15.41 -19.13
CA SER A 192 -21.16 16.66 -19.32
C SER A 192 -21.21 17.23 -20.74
N ALA A 193 -21.72 16.49 -21.72
CA ALA A 193 -21.97 17.00 -23.07
C ALA A 193 -23.25 17.86 -23.16
N GLN A 194 -24.12 17.81 -22.14
CA GLN A 194 -25.30 18.68 -22.00
C GLN A 194 -24.99 20.02 -21.30
N VAL A 195 -23.73 20.42 -21.27
CA VAL A 195 -23.34 21.71 -20.68
C VAL A 195 -23.59 22.80 -21.73
N ASN A 196 -24.69 23.54 -21.56
CA ASN A 196 -25.01 24.69 -22.42
C ASN A 196 -23.85 25.69 -22.47
N GLU A 197 -23.67 26.34 -23.62
CA GLU A 197 -22.75 27.47 -23.70
C GLU A 197 -23.20 28.58 -22.76
N VAL A 198 -22.27 29.09 -21.94
CA VAL A 198 -22.53 30.21 -21.02
C VAL A 198 -21.67 31.40 -21.42
N ALA A 199 -22.28 32.58 -21.45
CA ALA A 199 -21.56 33.82 -21.60
C ALA A 199 -20.80 34.15 -20.30
N PRO A 200 -19.65 34.86 -20.38
CA PRO A 200 -18.90 35.27 -19.18
C PRO A 200 -19.68 36.15 -18.19
N GLN A 201 -20.78 36.76 -18.63
CA GLN A 201 -21.65 37.60 -17.81
C GLN A 201 -22.83 36.84 -17.20
N ASP A 202 -23.06 35.58 -17.61
CA ASP A 202 -24.14 34.79 -17.05
C ASP A 202 -23.87 34.52 -15.57
N VAL A 203 -24.95 34.52 -14.79
CA VAL A 203 -24.91 34.38 -13.34
C VAL A 203 -25.04 32.91 -12.97
N PHE A 204 -24.13 32.43 -12.14
CA PHE A 204 -24.18 31.12 -11.50
C PHE A 204 -24.47 31.29 -10.01
N ALA A 205 -25.56 30.66 -9.56
CA ALA A 205 -25.95 30.62 -8.16
C ALA A 205 -25.48 29.31 -7.52
N PHE A 206 -24.84 29.39 -6.35
CA PHE A 206 -24.39 28.21 -5.63
C PHE A 206 -24.51 28.39 -4.12
N GLU A 207 -24.57 27.26 -3.44
CA GLU A 207 -24.60 27.20 -1.97
C GLU A 207 -23.20 26.93 -1.41
N TYR A 208 -22.96 27.49 -0.23
CA TYR A 208 -21.76 27.24 0.57
C TYR A 208 -22.10 27.31 2.06
N GLN A 209 -21.23 26.74 2.88
CA GLN A 209 -21.32 26.76 4.34
C GLN A 209 -20.24 27.66 4.91
N ILE A 210 -20.54 28.36 6.00
CA ILE A 210 -19.60 29.19 6.76
C ILE A 210 -19.87 29.10 8.25
N GLN A 211 -18.83 29.30 9.05
CA GLN A 211 -18.96 29.53 10.48
C GLN A 211 -18.91 31.03 10.75
N ALA A 212 -19.97 31.59 11.34
CA ALA A 212 -20.06 33.00 11.70
C ALA A 212 -19.93 33.18 13.22
N PHE A 213 -19.09 34.11 13.64
CA PHE A 213 -18.76 34.36 15.05
C PHE A 213 -19.51 35.59 15.58
N GLN A 214 -20.17 35.42 16.71
CA GLN A 214 -20.92 36.47 17.42
C GLN A 214 -20.87 36.20 18.93
N ASP A 215 -20.58 37.24 19.73
CA ASP A 215 -20.65 37.20 21.19
C ASP A 215 -19.89 36.02 21.84
N GLY A 216 -18.73 35.65 21.28
CA GLY A 216 -17.89 34.54 21.76
C GLY A 216 -18.34 33.13 21.34
N ASN A 217 -19.44 33.00 20.60
CA ASN A 217 -19.93 31.75 20.02
C ASN A 217 -19.81 31.75 18.49
N PHE A 218 -19.94 30.58 17.87
CA PHE A 218 -20.11 30.48 16.42
C PHE A 218 -21.42 29.78 16.06
N LYS A 219 -21.95 30.10 14.88
CA LYS A 219 -23.08 29.43 14.26
C LYS A 219 -22.71 29.04 12.84
N GLU A 220 -22.99 27.79 12.47
CA GLU A 220 -22.89 27.34 11.09
C GLU A 220 -24.08 27.82 10.28
N LEU A 221 -23.78 28.45 9.14
CA LEU A 221 -24.77 29.03 8.24
C LEU A 221 -24.60 28.45 6.85
N LYS A 222 -25.73 28.08 6.24
CA LYS A 222 -25.81 27.81 4.80
C LYS A 222 -26.19 29.10 4.10
N ARG A 223 -25.39 29.50 3.12
CA ARG A 223 -25.59 30.71 2.33
C ARG A 223 -25.61 30.40 0.85
N GLN A 224 -26.40 31.18 0.13
CA GLN A 224 -26.45 31.15 -1.32
C GLN A 224 -25.79 32.42 -1.83
N ARG A 225 -24.91 32.27 -2.81
CA ARG A 225 -24.24 33.39 -3.49
C ARG A 225 -24.48 33.31 -4.98
N GLN A 226 -24.60 34.47 -5.60
CA GLN A 226 -24.72 34.63 -7.04
C GLN A 226 -23.48 35.34 -7.56
N MET A 227 -22.83 34.76 -8.56
CA MET A 227 -21.62 35.32 -9.17
C MET A 227 -21.65 35.13 -10.66
N THR A 228 -21.06 36.06 -11.42
CA THR A 228 -20.87 35.83 -12.85
C THR A 228 -19.76 34.82 -13.09
N TRP A 229 -19.80 34.12 -14.23
CA TRP A 229 -18.74 33.21 -14.63
C TRP A 229 -17.37 33.89 -14.76
N SER A 230 -17.33 35.16 -15.21
CA SER A 230 -16.13 35.98 -15.25
C SER A 230 -15.54 36.26 -13.86
N GLN A 231 -16.38 36.50 -12.84
CA GLN A 231 -15.92 36.66 -11.46
C GLN A 231 -15.30 35.37 -10.93
N LEU A 232 -15.97 34.23 -11.10
CA LEU A 232 -15.45 32.92 -10.71
C LEU A 232 -14.12 32.61 -11.41
N LEU A 233 -14.03 32.88 -12.72
CA LEU A 233 -12.81 32.70 -13.49
C LEU A 233 -11.68 33.61 -12.99
N SER A 234 -12.00 34.85 -12.61
CA SER A 234 -11.01 35.79 -12.10
C SER A 234 -10.41 35.39 -10.75
N ILE A 235 -11.18 34.67 -9.93
CA ILE A 235 -10.72 34.14 -8.64
C ILE A 235 -9.75 32.99 -8.91
N LEU A 236 -10.18 32.00 -9.69
CA LEU A 236 -9.37 30.83 -10.00
C LEU A 236 -8.10 31.19 -10.79
N ALA A 237 -8.17 32.16 -11.70
CA ALA A 237 -7.01 32.54 -12.49
C ALA A 237 -5.81 33.03 -11.68
N LYS A 238 -6.03 33.59 -10.47
CA LYS A 238 -4.92 34.02 -9.61
C LYS A 238 -4.02 32.85 -9.16
N GLN A 239 -4.60 31.67 -8.96
CA GLN A 239 -3.87 30.47 -8.54
C GLN A 239 -3.46 29.59 -9.72
N PHE A 240 -4.30 29.51 -10.76
CA PHE A 240 -4.11 28.58 -11.88
C PHE A 240 -3.40 29.21 -13.10
N GLU A 241 -2.68 30.32 -12.92
CA GLU A 241 -1.77 30.87 -13.93
C GLU A 241 -0.66 29.86 -14.28
N THR A 242 -0.17 29.13 -13.28
CA THR A 242 0.73 27.98 -13.43
C THR A 242 -0.01 26.66 -13.23
N ALA A 243 0.54 25.56 -13.73
CA ALA A 243 -0.02 24.23 -13.54
C ALA A 243 -0.10 23.89 -12.04
N THR A 244 -1.32 23.70 -11.54
CA THR A 244 -1.63 23.61 -10.10
C THR A 244 -2.53 22.41 -9.82
N PRO A 245 -2.38 21.71 -8.68
CA PRO A 245 -3.21 20.56 -8.33
C PRO A 245 -4.72 20.86 -8.29
N GLU A 246 -5.53 19.86 -8.60
CA GLU A 246 -7.00 19.94 -8.60
C GLU A 246 -7.60 20.34 -7.25
N GLU A 247 -7.01 19.90 -6.14
CA GLU A 247 -7.51 20.19 -4.79
C GLU A 247 -7.59 21.70 -4.51
N ASN A 248 -6.76 22.50 -5.20
CA ASN A 248 -6.71 23.95 -5.02
C ASN A 248 -7.95 24.66 -5.57
N PHE A 249 -8.79 24.02 -6.41
CA PHE A 249 -10.06 24.63 -6.84
C PHE A 249 -10.97 24.94 -5.64
N GLY A 250 -11.07 23.98 -4.71
CA GLY A 250 -11.85 24.14 -3.49
C GLY A 250 -11.23 25.19 -2.57
N THR A 251 -9.92 25.09 -2.32
CA THR A 251 -9.17 26.01 -1.47
C THR A 251 -9.30 27.46 -1.93
N CYS A 252 -9.12 27.73 -3.23
CA CYS A 252 -9.22 29.06 -3.83
C CYS A 252 -10.59 29.70 -3.61
N LEU A 253 -11.66 28.94 -3.88
CA LEU A 253 -13.03 29.44 -3.72
C LEU A 253 -13.39 29.61 -2.25
N ASN A 254 -12.95 28.70 -1.39
CA ASN A 254 -13.17 28.80 0.06
C ASN A 254 -12.43 30.01 0.67
N GLU A 255 -11.20 30.28 0.28
CA GLU A 255 -10.45 31.49 0.68
C GLU A 255 -11.19 32.76 0.27
N TYR A 256 -11.67 32.82 -0.98
CA TYR A 256 -12.49 33.94 -1.43
C TYR A 256 -13.76 34.08 -0.58
N LEU A 257 -14.51 33.00 -0.38
CA LEU A 257 -15.75 33.00 0.41
C LEU A 257 -15.52 33.38 1.88
N ASN A 258 -14.37 33.07 2.48
CA ASN A 258 -14.01 33.55 3.80
C ASN A 258 -13.83 35.08 3.85
N GLN A 259 -13.32 35.70 2.78
CA GLN A 259 -13.12 37.16 2.72
C GLN A 259 -14.43 37.92 2.57
N VAL A 260 -15.38 37.39 1.77
CA VAL A 260 -16.62 38.08 1.42
C VAL A 260 -17.85 37.58 2.17
N GLY A 261 -17.76 36.43 2.84
CA GLY A 261 -18.91 35.76 3.48
C GLY A 261 -19.44 36.46 4.73
N LEU A 262 -18.71 37.44 5.28
CA LEU A 262 -19.18 38.23 6.43
C LEU A 262 -20.43 39.04 6.09
N GLU A 263 -20.51 39.58 4.88
CA GLU A 263 -21.71 40.31 4.40
C GLU A 263 -22.92 39.37 4.30
N ASP A 264 -22.70 38.16 3.77
CA ASP A 264 -23.74 37.13 3.64
C ASP A 264 -24.17 36.62 5.03
N ALA A 265 -23.26 36.47 5.98
CA ALA A 265 -23.57 36.06 7.35
C ALA A 265 -24.45 37.11 8.06
N ARG A 266 -24.15 38.40 7.88
CA ARG A 266 -24.85 39.52 8.53
C ARG A 266 -26.32 39.67 8.14
N GLN A 267 -26.75 39.06 7.04
CA GLN A 267 -28.16 39.03 6.66
C GLN A 267 -29.05 38.26 7.67
N GLU A 268 -28.50 37.26 8.36
CA GLU A 268 -29.21 36.53 9.43
C GLU A 268 -28.63 36.80 10.82
N LEU A 269 -27.33 37.10 10.91
CA LEU A 269 -26.64 37.43 12.16
C LEU A 269 -26.06 38.85 12.07
N PRO A 270 -26.86 39.91 12.26
CA PRO A 270 -26.41 41.29 12.06
C PRO A 270 -25.20 41.71 12.91
N ARG A 271 -24.99 41.04 14.06
CA ARG A 271 -23.87 41.30 14.98
C ARG A 271 -22.65 40.41 14.72
N ALA A 272 -22.65 39.58 13.68
CA ALA A 272 -21.49 38.78 13.32
C ALA A 272 -20.28 39.71 13.00
N HIS A 273 -19.15 39.43 13.66
CA HIS A 273 -17.94 40.24 13.51
C HIS A 273 -16.84 39.52 12.70
N ALA A 274 -16.89 38.18 12.63
CA ALA A 274 -15.96 37.38 11.84
C ALA A 274 -16.65 36.16 11.22
N VAL A 275 -16.06 35.63 10.14
CA VAL A 275 -16.44 34.34 9.54
C VAL A 275 -15.18 33.51 9.27
N ALA A 276 -15.31 32.18 9.29
CA ALA A 276 -14.25 31.26 8.94
C ALA A 276 -14.80 29.95 8.36
N CYS A 277 -13.88 29.05 7.97
CA CYS A 277 -14.18 27.69 7.52
C CYS A 277 -15.23 27.64 6.39
N ALA A 278 -15.19 28.59 5.46
CA ALA A 278 -16.03 28.55 4.28
C ALA A 278 -15.80 27.27 3.48
N GLN A 279 -16.89 26.60 3.11
CA GLN A 279 -16.88 25.37 2.33
C GLN A 279 -17.93 25.46 1.22
N ILE A 280 -17.47 25.57 -0.03
CA ILE A 280 -18.33 25.46 -1.19
C ILE A 280 -18.93 24.05 -1.31
N ASN A 281 -20.18 23.96 -1.77
CA ASN A 281 -20.82 22.68 -2.04
C ASN A 281 -20.06 21.89 -3.12
N HIS A 282 -19.75 20.61 -2.88
CA HIS A 282 -19.01 19.76 -3.82
C HIS A 282 -19.67 19.65 -5.21
N LYS A 283 -21.01 19.64 -5.29
CA LYS A 283 -21.73 19.61 -6.57
C LYS A 283 -21.57 20.93 -7.33
N ALA A 284 -21.55 22.05 -6.61
CA ALA A 284 -21.31 23.36 -7.20
C ALA A 284 -19.87 23.48 -7.71
N LEU A 285 -18.89 23.05 -6.91
CA LEU A 285 -17.48 23.02 -7.30
C LEU A 285 -17.26 22.18 -8.56
N PHE A 286 -17.85 20.97 -8.61
CA PHE A 286 -17.80 20.10 -9.77
C PHE A 286 -18.42 20.76 -11.02
N ARG A 287 -19.59 21.39 -10.88
CA ARG A 287 -20.25 22.12 -11.98
C ARG A 287 -19.41 23.28 -12.48
N ILE A 288 -18.82 24.08 -11.58
CA ILE A 288 -17.94 25.18 -11.94
C ILE A 288 -16.76 24.66 -12.77
N LYS A 289 -16.07 23.63 -12.27
CA LYS A 289 -14.93 23.01 -12.96
C LYS A 289 -15.33 22.51 -14.35
N LYS A 290 -16.40 21.71 -14.44
CA LYS A 290 -16.88 21.15 -15.71
C LYS A 290 -17.27 22.23 -16.71
N GLN A 291 -17.99 23.28 -16.27
CA GLN A 291 -18.38 24.39 -17.14
C GLN A 291 -17.16 25.15 -17.66
N MET A 292 -16.20 25.47 -16.80
CA MET A 292 -15.00 26.19 -17.23
C MET A 292 -14.14 25.35 -18.19
N GLN A 293 -14.11 24.03 -17.99
CA GLN A 293 -13.44 23.11 -18.89
C GLN A 293 -14.13 23.06 -20.25
N SER A 294 -15.47 22.91 -20.30
CA SER A 294 -16.21 22.85 -21.57
C SER A 294 -16.11 24.16 -22.36
N GLN A 295 -16.05 25.30 -21.68
CA GLN A 295 -15.82 26.61 -22.28
C GLN A 295 -14.37 26.82 -22.76
N GLY A 296 -13.47 25.87 -22.49
CA GLY A 296 -12.05 25.95 -22.80
C GLY A 296 -11.34 27.06 -22.02
N TRP A 297 -11.83 27.42 -20.83
CA TRP A 297 -11.20 28.41 -19.95
C TRP A 297 -10.11 27.79 -19.06
N ILE A 298 -10.25 26.52 -18.71
CA ILE A 298 -9.25 25.73 -18.00
C ILE A 298 -8.96 24.43 -18.76
N VAL A 299 -7.74 23.92 -18.62
CA VAL A 299 -7.32 22.64 -19.22
C VAL A 299 -6.45 21.85 -18.25
N PRO A 300 -6.53 20.51 -18.29
CA PRO A 300 -5.55 19.67 -17.62
C PRO A 300 -4.21 19.76 -18.34
N THR A 301 -3.14 19.80 -17.56
CA THR A 301 -1.73 19.68 -17.97
C THR A 301 -1.28 18.27 -17.59
N GLN A 302 -0.47 17.63 -18.44
CA GLN A 302 -0.13 16.18 -18.42
C GLN A 302 -0.30 15.47 -17.06
N THR A 303 -0.95 14.30 -17.11
CA THR A 303 -1.05 13.35 -16.01
C THR A 303 0.29 12.65 -15.80
N GLU A 304 1.24 13.31 -15.16
CA GLU A 304 2.32 12.58 -14.49
C GLU A 304 1.81 12.03 -13.15
N GLN A 305 2.41 10.93 -12.74
CA GLN A 305 1.96 10.00 -11.71
C GLN A 305 1.24 10.68 -10.52
N SER A 306 -0.02 10.29 -10.33
CA SER A 306 -0.92 10.54 -9.19
C SER A 306 -1.66 11.88 -9.06
N TYR A 307 -1.38 12.93 -9.84
CA TYR A 307 -2.14 14.19 -9.72
C TYR A 307 -2.56 14.82 -11.05
N SER A 308 -3.82 15.24 -11.13
CA SER A 308 -4.32 16.05 -12.25
C SER A 308 -3.94 17.51 -12.01
N LEU A 309 -2.98 18.03 -12.78
CA LEU A 309 -2.60 19.44 -12.76
C LEU A 309 -3.47 20.24 -13.73
N TRP A 310 -3.92 21.43 -13.33
CA TRP A 310 -4.79 22.28 -14.11
C TRP A 310 -4.17 23.65 -14.34
N LYS A 311 -4.49 24.28 -15.48
CA LYS A 311 -4.09 25.65 -15.78
C LYS A 311 -5.19 26.40 -16.53
N VAL A 312 -5.18 27.73 -16.39
CA VAL A 312 -6.02 28.63 -17.20
C VAL A 312 -5.48 28.72 -18.63
N THR A 313 -6.38 28.78 -19.62
CA THR A 313 -6.01 28.89 -21.03
C THR A 313 -5.75 30.34 -21.47
N ALA A 314 -5.07 30.51 -22.61
CA ALA A 314 -4.93 31.82 -23.25
C ALA A 314 -6.29 32.47 -23.60
N LYS A 315 -7.32 31.65 -23.91
CA LYS A 315 -8.70 32.13 -24.14
C LYS A 315 -9.25 32.82 -22.90
N ALA A 316 -9.12 32.19 -21.74
CA ALA A 316 -9.54 32.76 -20.46
C ALA A 316 -8.73 34.00 -20.07
N GLN A 317 -7.41 34.01 -20.30
CA GLN A 317 -6.59 35.20 -20.04
C GLN A 317 -7.04 36.42 -20.85
N LYS A 318 -7.38 36.25 -22.14
CA LYS A 318 -7.94 37.32 -22.97
C LYS A 318 -9.28 37.84 -22.45
N LEU A 319 -10.17 36.94 -22.00
CA LEU A 319 -11.45 37.30 -21.38
C LEU A 319 -11.28 38.08 -20.07
N LEU A 320 -10.28 37.73 -19.27
CA LEU A 320 -9.98 38.44 -18.03
C LEU A 320 -9.39 39.84 -18.30
N LEU A 321 -8.61 40.01 -19.37
CA LEU A 321 -8.11 41.31 -19.77
C LEU A 321 -9.25 42.23 -20.21
N SER A 322 -10.19 41.77 -21.04
CA SER A 322 -11.35 42.58 -21.43
C SER A 322 -12.24 42.94 -20.24
N TYR A 323 -12.42 42.02 -19.30
CA TYR A 323 -13.15 42.25 -18.04
C TYR A 323 -12.46 43.30 -17.13
N LYS A 324 -11.13 43.24 -16.98
CA LYS A 324 -10.37 44.23 -16.19
C LYS A 324 -10.43 45.63 -16.80
N TRP A 325 -10.47 45.74 -18.13
CA TRP A 325 -10.59 47.02 -18.84
C TRP A 325 -11.97 47.65 -18.70
N SER A 326 -13.06 46.89 -18.77
CA SER A 326 -14.42 47.42 -18.60
C SER A 326 -14.69 47.90 -17.17
N HIS A 327 -14.13 47.23 -16.14
CA HIS A 327 -14.31 47.64 -14.74
C HIS A 327 -13.31 48.71 -14.24
N ARG A 328 -12.18 48.93 -14.92
CA ARG A 328 -11.31 50.10 -14.64
C ARG A 328 -11.97 51.42 -15.04
N GLY A 329 -12.81 51.43 -16.07
CA GLY A 329 -13.57 52.62 -16.50
C GLY A 329 -14.62 53.08 -15.48
N ILE A 330 -15.09 52.20 -14.60
CA ILE A 330 -16.13 52.51 -13.60
C ILE A 330 -15.52 53.13 -12.34
N ARG A 331 -14.25 52.83 -12.01
CA ARG A 331 -13.55 53.42 -10.85
C ARG A 331 -13.04 54.86 -11.06
N LEU A 332 -13.07 55.38 -12.29
CA LEU A 332 -12.66 56.76 -12.61
C LEU A 332 -13.84 57.76 -12.64
N LYS A 333 -15.05 57.33 -12.27
CA LYS A 333 -16.26 58.18 -12.16
C LYS A 333 -16.99 58.02 -10.81
N ALA A 334 -16.24 57.81 -9.72
CA ALA A 334 -16.77 57.91 -8.36
C ALA A 334 -16.00 58.97 -7.59
#